data_AF-A0A946G5K2-F1
#
_entry.id   AF-A0A946G5K2-F1
#
_cell.length_a   1.000
_cell.length_b   1.000
_cell.length_c   1.000
_cell.angle_alpha   90.00
_cell.angle_beta   90.00
_cell.angle_gamma   90.00
#
_symmetry.space_group_name_H-M   'P 1'
#
loop_
_entity.id
_entity.type
_entity.pdbx_description
1 polymer ?
#
loop_
_entity_poly.entity_id
_entity_poly.type
_entity_poly.pdbx_seq_one_letter_code
_entity_poly.pdbx_strand_id
1 'polypeptide(L)'
;MKNTFIQKTVFLLVLFFSSVVLSHGTVIITNVEHNKGYIDVKIYDSKDSFLKEDQAVEAVRKKVNKGEVVVPLSKIHDGQIAIVVYHDEDGNGELKTGLFWRPKEGFAFSNNYNPKGPPKFKKAAIMLEHGVPVEIELNY
;
A
#
# COMPACT_ATOMS: atom_id res chain seq x y z
N MET A 1 22.95 -7.47 -46.82
CA MET A 1 22.05 -8.59 -46.46
C MET A 1 22.49 -9.34 -45.19
N LYS A 2 22.99 -8.66 -44.13
CA LYS A 2 23.54 -9.33 -42.92
C LYS A 2 23.01 -8.82 -41.57
N ASN A 3 22.13 -7.81 -41.51
CA ASN A 3 21.71 -7.22 -40.22
C ASN A 3 20.28 -7.53 -39.77
N THR A 4 19.47 -8.18 -40.60
CA THR A 4 18.06 -8.47 -40.26
C THR A 4 17.88 -9.70 -39.36
N PHE A 5 18.87 -10.60 -39.31
CA PHE A 5 18.80 -11.80 -38.48
C PHE A 5 19.09 -11.50 -36.99
N ILE A 6 20.10 -10.67 -36.71
CA ILE A 6 20.46 -10.26 -35.34
C ILE A 6 19.37 -9.38 -34.72
N GLN A 7 18.74 -8.48 -35.49
CA GLN A 7 17.62 -7.66 -34.99
C GLN A 7 16.38 -8.50 -34.63
N LYS A 8 16.08 -9.56 -35.39
CA LYS A 8 14.96 -10.47 -35.09
C LYS A 8 15.22 -11.31 -33.84
N THR A 9 16.46 -11.72 -33.59
CA THR A 9 16.84 -12.49 -32.39
C THR A 9 16.78 -11.64 -31.12
N VAL A 10 17.16 -10.36 -31.18
CA VAL A 10 17.05 -9.44 -30.02
C VAL A 10 15.59 -9.13 -29.68
N PHE A 11 14.71 -8.99 -30.68
CA PHE A 11 13.29 -8.73 -30.46
C PHE A 11 12.56 -9.92 -29.80
N LEU A 12 12.99 -11.15 -30.08
CA LEU A 12 12.39 -12.36 -29.50
C LEU A 12 12.78 -12.58 -28.02
N LEU A 13 13.90 -12.00 -27.56
CA LEU A 13 14.38 -12.13 -26.18
C LEU A 13 13.73 -11.11 -25.22
N VAL A 14 13.21 -9.99 -25.73
CA VAL A 14 12.48 -8.98 -24.95
C VAL A 14 11.06 -9.45 -24.57
N LEU A 15 10.46 -10.35 -25.36
CA LEU A 15 9.11 -10.88 -25.11
C LEU A 15 9.03 -11.90 -23.97
N PHE A 16 10.16 -12.41 -23.48
CA PHE A 16 10.19 -13.38 -22.37
C PHE A 16 10.38 -12.74 -20.98
N PHE A 17 10.57 -11.42 -20.92
CA PHE A 17 10.79 -10.68 -19.66
C PHE A 17 9.57 -9.85 -19.23
N SER A 18 8.38 -10.13 -19.74
CA SER A 18 7.16 -9.74 -19.02
C SER A 18 7.00 -10.71 -17.85
N SER A 19 7.75 -10.50 -16.77
CA SER A 19 7.34 -11.01 -15.47
C SER A 19 5.94 -10.46 -15.23
N VAL A 20 4.93 -11.32 -15.41
CA VAL A 20 3.60 -11.05 -14.90
C VAL A 20 3.81 -10.88 -13.40
N VAL A 21 3.82 -9.62 -12.94
CA VAL A 21 3.87 -9.31 -11.53
C VAL A 21 2.54 -9.81 -10.98
N LEU A 22 2.55 -11.06 -10.50
CA LEU A 22 1.38 -11.66 -9.85
C LEU A 22 1.25 -10.97 -8.50
N SER A 23 0.52 -9.85 -8.46
CA SER A 23 0.09 -9.28 -7.19
C SER A 23 -0.98 -10.19 -6.62
N HIS A 24 -0.76 -10.68 -5.41
CA HIS A 24 -1.68 -11.61 -4.78
C HIS A 24 -2.90 -10.90 -4.16
N GLY A 25 -2.75 -9.62 -3.86
CA GLY A 25 -3.82 -8.71 -3.48
C GLY A 25 -3.54 -7.31 -4.03
N THR A 26 -4.55 -6.44 -4.00
CA THR A 26 -4.43 -5.04 -4.41
C THR A 26 -5.10 -4.16 -3.37
N VAL A 27 -4.43 -3.10 -2.94
CA VAL A 27 -5.02 -2.04 -2.12
C VAL A 27 -5.23 -0.82 -3.01
N ILE A 28 -6.46 -0.32 -3.05
CA ILE A 28 -6.83 0.90 -3.75
C ILE A 28 -7.01 1.99 -2.70
N ILE A 29 -6.12 2.97 -2.69
CA ILE A 29 -6.18 4.11 -1.78
C ILE A 29 -6.90 5.24 -2.48
N THR A 30 -8.03 5.66 -1.95
CA THR A 30 -8.88 6.72 -2.50
C THR A 30 -8.82 7.98 -1.64
N ASN A 31 -9.44 9.06 -2.14
CA ASN A 31 -9.46 10.38 -1.53
C ASN A 31 -8.06 10.99 -1.31
N VAL A 32 -7.11 10.73 -2.21
CA VAL A 32 -5.76 11.31 -2.09
C VAL A 32 -5.79 12.79 -2.51
N GLU A 33 -5.80 13.72 -1.55
CA GLU A 33 -6.04 15.14 -1.81
C GLU A 33 -4.82 15.87 -2.41
N HIS A 34 -3.61 15.50 -1.99
CA HIS A 34 -2.36 16.14 -2.43
C HIS A 34 -1.48 15.20 -3.25
N ASN A 35 -0.73 15.76 -4.20
CA ASN A 35 0.11 15.00 -5.13
C ASN A 35 1.62 15.03 -4.76
N LYS A 36 1.95 15.25 -3.49
CA LYS A 36 3.32 15.33 -3.00
C LYS A 36 3.67 14.15 -2.11
N GLY A 37 4.95 13.81 -2.06
CA GLY A 37 5.41 12.76 -1.17
C GLY A 37 5.03 11.35 -1.62
N TYR A 38 4.64 10.50 -0.67
CA TYR A 38 4.43 9.06 -0.83
C TYR A 38 3.21 8.56 -0.04
N ILE A 39 2.62 7.47 -0.52
CA ILE A 39 1.70 6.64 0.27
C ILE A 39 2.49 5.47 0.86
N ASP A 40 2.44 5.34 2.18
CA ASP A 40 2.95 4.20 2.92
C ASP A 40 1.81 3.29 3.34
N VAL A 41 1.90 2.04 2.93
CA VAL A 41 0.96 0.98 3.31
C VAL A 41 1.71 -0.01 4.18
N LYS A 42 1.26 -0.18 5.43
CA LYS A 42 1.80 -1.17 6.38
C LYS A 42 0.71 -2.18 6.71
N ILE A 43 1.05 -3.47 6.61
CA ILE A 43 0.13 -4.57 6.83
C ILE A 43 0.58 -5.35 8.07
N TYR A 44 -0.39 -5.72 8.89
CA TYR A 44 -0.22 -6.49 10.11
C TYR A 44 -1.18 -7.67 10.10
N ASP A 45 -0.73 -8.82 10.60
CA ASP A 45 -1.48 -10.08 10.67
C ASP A 45 -1.87 -10.46 12.10
N SER A 46 -1.39 -9.72 13.11
CA SER A 46 -1.63 -10.02 14.51
C SER A 46 -1.82 -8.79 15.37
N LYS A 47 -2.47 -8.98 16.52
CA LYS A 47 -2.61 -7.95 17.55
C LYS A 47 -1.26 -7.52 18.14
N ASP A 48 -0.32 -8.45 18.23
CA ASP A 48 0.97 -8.20 18.91
C ASP A 48 1.94 -7.41 18.01
N SER A 49 1.86 -7.57 16.69
CA SER A 49 2.64 -6.81 15.71
C SER A 49 2.01 -5.46 15.35
N PHE A 50 0.70 -5.29 15.55
CA PHE A 50 -0.04 -4.10 15.11
C PHE A 50 0.58 -2.79 15.62
N LEU A 51 0.86 -1.87 14.68
CA LEU A 51 1.52 -0.56 14.90
C LEU A 51 2.98 -0.60 15.36
N LYS A 52 3.63 -1.78 15.37
CA LYS A 52 5.09 -1.89 15.50
C LYS A 52 5.69 -2.00 14.11
N GLU A 53 6.22 -0.90 13.58
CA GLU A 53 6.59 -0.80 12.17
C GLU A 53 7.59 -1.87 11.71
N ASP A 54 8.52 -2.25 12.58
CA ASP A 54 9.51 -3.31 12.38
C ASP A 54 8.89 -4.71 12.32
N GLN A 55 7.64 -4.87 12.76
CA GLN A 55 6.88 -6.11 12.75
C GLN A 55 5.76 -6.13 11.70
N ALA A 56 5.71 -5.14 10.81
CA ALA A 56 4.82 -5.19 9.66
C ALA A 56 5.21 -6.36 8.74
N VAL A 57 4.25 -7.22 8.42
CA VAL A 57 4.45 -8.39 7.56
C VAL A 57 4.71 -7.99 6.10
N GLU A 58 4.12 -6.88 5.68
CA GLU A 58 4.41 -6.23 4.42
C GLU A 58 4.32 -4.71 4.59
N ALA A 59 5.28 -4.01 3.98
CA ALA A 59 5.32 -2.56 3.93
C ALA A 59 5.63 -2.13 2.49
N VAL A 60 4.80 -1.26 1.93
CA VAL A 60 4.93 -0.78 0.56
C VAL A 60 4.89 0.74 0.56
N ARG A 61 5.89 1.37 -0.06
CA ARG A 61 5.95 2.81 -0.29
C ARG A 61 5.72 3.09 -1.77
N LYS A 62 4.71 3.89 -2.10
CA LYS A 62 4.35 4.24 -3.48
C LYS A 62 4.38 5.75 -3.67
N LYS A 63 4.92 6.21 -4.80
CA LYS A 63 4.84 7.63 -5.15
C LYS A 63 3.38 8.04 -5.29
N VAL A 64 3.01 9.14 -4.67
CA VAL A 64 1.61 9.55 -4.64
C VAL A 64 1.13 10.01 -6.03
N ASN A 65 -0.15 9.79 -6.30
CA ASN A 65 -0.90 10.40 -7.39
C ASN A 65 -2.21 10.94 -6.81
N LYS A 66 -2.66 12.11 -7.28
CA LYS A 66 -3.89 12.72 -6.76
C LYS A 66 -5.10 11.87 -7.12
N GLY A 67 -6.07 11.81 -6.20
CA GLY A 67 -7.31 11.05 -6.34
C GLY A 67 -7.14 9.61 -5.87
N GLU A 68 -6.32 8.84 -6.57
CA GLU A 68 -6.18 7.40 -6.33
C GLU A 68 -4.72 6.92 -6.45
N VAL A 69 -4.33 6.00 -5.56
CA VAL A 69 -3.08 5.26 -5.62
C VAL A 69 -3.37 3.76 -5.49
N VAL A 70 -2.90 2.97 -6.46
CA VAL A 70 -3.01 1.52 -6.44
C VAL A 70 -1.70 0.90 -5.95
N VAL A 71 -1.80 0.05 -4.94
CA VAL A 71 -0.68 -0.62 -4.27
C VAL A 71 -0.84 -2.15 -4.39
N PRO A 72 0.00 -2.82 -5.18
CA PRO A 72 -0.01 -4.28 -5.27
C PRO A 72 0.60 -4.90 -4.02
N LEU A 73 0.00 -5.99 -3.54
CA LEU A 73 0.50 -6.80 -2.44
C LEU A 73 1.21 -8.04 -2.99
N SER A 74 2.34 -8.37 -2.40
CA SER A 74 3.26 -9.40 -2.90
C SER A 74 3.50 -10.53 -1.90
N LYS A 75 3.42 -10.26 -0.59
CA LYS A 75 3.76 -11.24 0.46
C LYS A 75 2.55 -11.93 1.05
N ILE A 76 1.42 -11.22 1.18
CA ILE A 76 0.19 -11.77 1.75
C ILE A 76 -0.82 -12.04 0.65
N HIS A 77 -1.50 -13.18 0.75
CA HIS A 77 -2.36 -13.72 -0.31
C HIS A 77 -3.81 -13.85 0.13
N ASP A 78 -4.04 -14.12 1.41
CA ASP A 78 -5.34 -14.18 2.07
C ASP A 78 -5.17 -14.07 3.59
N GLY A 79 -6.28 -14.06 4.32
CA GLY A 79 -6.31 -14.16 5.78
C GLY A 79 -6.66 -12.86 6.50
N GLN A 80 -6.74 -12.93 7.83
CA GLN A 80 -7.10 -11.78 8.64
C GLN A 80 -5.92 -10.81 8.75
N ILE A 81 -6.09 -9.59 8.27
CA ILE A 81 -5.08 -8.54 8.31
C ILE A 81 -5.65 -7.20 8.75
N ALA A 82 -4.79 -6.31 9.23
CA ALA A 82 -5.07 -4.90 9.37
C ALA A 82 -4.09 -4.10 8.52
N ILE A 83 -4.61 -3.14 7.76
CA ILE A 83 -3.85 -2.24 6.90
C ILE A 83 -3.86 -0.85 7.53
N VAL A 84 -2.70 -0.21 7.53
CA VAL A 84 -2.52 1.18 7.92
C VAL A 84 -1.94 1.92 6.73
N VAL A 85 -2.58 3.03 6.37
CA VAL A 85 -2.16 3.88 5.26
C VAL A 85 -1.82 5.26 5.80
N TYR A 86 -0.65 5.76 5.40
CA TYR A 86 -0.20 7.11 5.69
C TYR A 86 0.18 7.83 4.40
N HIS A 87 -0.20 9.10 4.29
CA HIS A 87 0.29 10.01 3.29
C HIS A 87 1.46 10.80 3.87
N ASP A 88 2.68 10.46 3.47
CA ASP A 88 3.90 11.16 3.87
C ASP A 88 4.20 12.24 2.84
N GLU A 89 3.68 13.45 3.04
CA GLU A 89 3.71 14.53 2.03
C GLU A 89 5.09 15.18 1.87
N ASP A 90 5.86 15.26 2.95
CA ASP A 90 7.21 15.83 2.95
C ASP A 90 8.32 14.79 2.77
N GLY A 91 7.99 13.50 2.86
CA GLY A 91 8.89 12.39 2.56
C GLY A 91 9.86 12.08 3.70
N ASN A 92 9.59 12.52 4.93
CA ASN A 92 10.49 12.30 6.06
C ASN A 92 10.34 10.89 6.68
N GLY A 93 9.32 10.12 6.30
CA GLY A 93 9.03 8.80 6.84
C GLY A 93 8.42 8.81 8.24
N GLU A 94 8.05 9.97 8.76
CA GLU A 94 7.44 10.16 10.06
C GLU A 94 6.01 10.64 9.90
N LEU A 95 5.06 9.99 10.59
CA LEU A 95 3.71 10.52 10.64
C LEU A 95 3.71 11.85 11.39
N LYS A 96 3.40 12.96 10.71
CA LYS A 96 3.21 14.24 11.39
C LYS A 96 1.96 14.24 12.24
N THR A 97 2.15 14.05 13.54
CA THR A 97 1.10 14.27 14.53
C THR A 97 1.03 15.77 14.84
N GLY A 98 -0.08 16.42 14.50
CA GLY A 98 -0.34 17.82 14.82
C GLY A 98 -0.68 18.05 16.30
N LEU A 99 -1.09 19.29 16.60
CA LEU A 99 -1.60 19.66 17.92
C LEU A 99 -2.85 18.81 18.23
N PHE A 100 -2.93 18.24 19.44
CA PHE A 100 -3.98 17.28 19.84
C PHE A 100 -3.99 15.93 19.08
N TRP A 101 -2.83 15.44 18.62
CA TRP A 101 -2.71 14.11 17.96
C TRP A 101 -3.49 13.94 16.65
N ARG A 102 -3.97 15.04 16.04
CA ARG A 102 -4.57 14.99 14.71
C ARG A 102 -3.49 14.94 13.64
N PRO A 103 -3.46 13.93 12.76
CA PRO A 103 -2.59 13.94 11.59
C PRO A 103 -2.82 15.21 10.77
N LYS A 104 -1.74 15.83 10.27
CA LYS A 104 -1.84 16.94 9.29
C LYS A 104 -1.87 16.45 7.85
N GLU A 105 -1.62 15.15 7.68
CA GLU A 105 -1.50 14.47 6.41
C GLU A 105 -2.45 13.27 6.44
N GLY A 106 -2.84 12.81 5.26
CA GLY A 106 -3.83 11.76 5.10
C GLY A 106 -3.47 10.48 5.86
N PHE A 107 -4.43 9.91 6.56
CA PHE A 107 -4.25 8.65 7.28
C PHE A 107 -5.52 7.79 7.21
N ALA A 108 -5.36 6.47 7.21
CA ALA A 108 -6.48 5.54 7.33
C ALA A 108 -6.08 4.20 7.94
N PHE A 109 -7.05 3.55 8.58
CA PHE A 109 -7.03 2.12 8.86
C PHE A 109 -7.98 1.40 7.91
N SER A 110 -7.68 0.13 7.59
CA SER A 110 -8.66 -0.76 6.99
C SER A 110 -9.92 -0.87 7.86
N ASN A 111 -11.00 -1.41 7.26
CA ASN A 111 -12.32 -1.51 7.89
C ASN A 111 -12.98 -0.16 8.22
N ASN A 112 -12.58 0.92 7.52
CA ASN A 112 -13.03 2.29 7.76
C ASN A 112 -13.00 2.66 9.27
N TYR A 113 -11.95 2.20 9.96
CA TYR A 113 -11.89 2.30 11.39
C TYR A 113 -11.28 3.64 11.82
N ASN A 114 -12.10 4.47 12.47
CA ASN A 114 -11.65 5.72 13.07
C ASN A 114 -11.54 5.60 14.61
N PRO A 115 -10.34 5.40 15.18
CA PRO A 115 -10.17 5.20 16.61
C PRO A 115 -10.39 6.48 17.42
N LYS A 116 -11.12 6.38 18.54
CA LYS A 116 -11.27 7.46 19.54
C LYS A 116 -10.25 7.39 20.70
N GLY A 117 -9.24 6.54 20.56
CA GLY A 117 -8.24 6.21 21.57
C GLY A 117 -7.16 5.32 20.94
N PRO A 118 -6.35 4.58 21.72
CA PRO A 118 -5.35 3.69 21.15
C PRO A 118 -5.97 2.73 20.11
N PRO A 119 -5.47 2.71 18.87
CA PRO A 119 -6.06 1.87 17.83
C PRO A 119 -5.93 0.38 18.18
N LYS A 120 -6.97 -0.39 17.87
CA LYS A 120 -7.02 -1.84 18.17
C LYS A 120 -7.03 -2.64 16.88
N PHE A 121 -6.13 -3.61 16.76
CA PHE A 121 -6.05 -4.53 15.60
C PHE A 121 -7.42 -5.09 15.22
N LYS A 122 -8.16 -5.66 16.19
CA LYS A 122 -9.48 -6.24 15.97
C LYS A 122 -10.50 -5.29 15.32
N LYS A 123 -10.33 -3.97 15.50
CA LYS A 123 -11.22 -2.97 14.90
C LYS A 123 -10.80 -2.57 13.49
N ALA A 124 -9.50 -2.59 13.19
CA ALA A 124 -8.97 -2.38 11.85
C ALA A 124 -9.02 -3.64 10.97
N ALA A 125 -9.11 -4.82 11.59
CA ALA A 125 -8.96 -6.09 10.90
C ALA A 125 -10.06 -6.35 9.85
N ILE A 126 -9.65 -6.81 8.68
CA ILE A 126 -10.46 -7.28 7.57
C ILE A 126 -10.03 -8.69 7.18
N MET A 127 -10.85 -9.40 6.42
CA MET A 127 -10.43 -10.64 5.74
C MET A 127 -9.91 -10.27 4.36
N LEU A 128 -8.64 -10.53 4.08
CA LEU A 128 -8.10 -10.46 2.73
C LEU A 128 -8.52 -11.70 1.97
N GLU A 129 -9.09 -11.49 0.79
CA GLU A 129 -9.45 -12.56 -0.14
C GLU A 129 -8.58 -12.43 -1.39
N HIS A 130 -8.11 -13.58 -1.90
CA HIS A 130 -7.22 -13.62 -3.04
C HIS A 130 -7.87 -12.98 -4.27
N GLY A 131 -7.17 -12.04 -4.90
CA GLY A 131 -7.65 -11.35 -6.11
C GLY A 131 -8.79 -10.34 -5.89
N VAL A 132 -9.26 -10.16 -4.66
CA VAL A 132 -10.26 -9.13 -4.32
C VAL A 132 -9.55 -7.85 -3.88
N PRO A 133 -9.77 -6.71 -4.56
CA PRO A 133 -9.19 -5.44 -4.13
C PRO A 133 -9.75 -4.98 -2.78
N VAL A 134 -8.88 -4.43 -1.94
CA VAL A 134 -9.26 -3.74 -0.71
C VAL A 134 -9.24 -2.24 -0.96
N GLU A 135 -10.39 -1.58 -0.82
CA GLU A 135 -10.48 -0.12 -0.89
C GLU A 135 -10.25 0.51 0.49
N ILE A 136 -9.43 1.56 0.54
CA ILE A 136 -9.17 2.34 1.75
C ILE A 136 -9.23 3.83 1.40
N GLU A 137 -10.16 4.53 2.03
CA GLU A 137 -10.33 5.97 1.88
C GLU A 137 -9.48 6.73 2.90
N LEU A 138 -8.62 7.66 2.44
CA LEU A 138 -7.82 8.51 3.31
C LEU A 138 -8.68 9.56 4.03
N ASN A 139 -8.32 9.82 5.29
CA ASN A 139 -8.87 10.91 6.09
C ASN A 139 -7.81 11.99 6.30
N TYR A 140 -8.16 13.26 6.04
CA TYR A 140 -7.32 14.44 6.26
C TYR A 140 -7.85 15.30 7.42
#